data_AF-A0A974WHX2-F1
#
_entry.id   AF-A0A974WHX2-F1
#
_cell.length_a   1.000
_cell.length_b   1.000
_cell.length_c   1.000
_cell.angle_alpha   90.00
_cell.angle_beta   90.00
_cell.angle_gamma   90.00
#
_symmetry.space_group_name_H-M   'P 1'
#
loop_
_entity.id
_entity.type
_entity.pdbx_description
1 polymer ?
#
loop_
_entity_poly.entity_id
_entity_poly.type
_entity_poly.pdbx_seq_one_letter_code
_entity_poly.pdbx_strand_id
1 'polypeptide(L)'
;MKTLKSNLSLLVLAVLTLLVSIGLTSCDENPDVVTQDQILPESFGIEIPSSINSATITTGGKVNGRVEEELAGDDVYGLLRVFIHVGDGSRRLVEDIITAIRRFDIQNIEVITYQSDEDGRSKTMTVEKNVVFEGKEWAYQLTVVDSDSENDADGGKAMQVFWNNTPAVEGIAILKPYNINRSEGDGQLNAMYRIDYNSAGNDIYDATMEVAISGLRTDRPQDDDFVMRKLRMFVGRTGDVVDVFGNSNHPRARLFADSENPGFNWAFVASGDDSDNIGVAEVGLPPSALDSDDRSILLEDYSIKNVFTTRILNAFPNIPQQDLDAFLVNTNPPGYFDKNGFLSAGVSPGESWNSLASRIQDLAPYNPLETTNLEIVFK
;
A
#
# COMPACT_ATOMS: atom_id res chain seq x y z
N MET A 1 73.85 30.65 -1.24
CA MET A 1 72.99 29.45 -1.34
C MET A 1 72.26 29.05 -0.04
N LYS A 2 72.72 29.40 1.17
CA LYS A 2 71.97 29.09 2.43
C LYS A 2 70.75 29.98 2.68
N THR A 3 70.73 31.23 2.20
CA THR A 3 69.62 32.17 2.41
C THR A 3 68.41 31.94 1.49
N LEU A 4 68.61 31.38 0.29
CA LEU A 4 67.49 31.05 -0.62
C LEU A 4 66.65 29.86 -0.13
N LYS A 5 67.26 28.87 0.52
CA LYS A 5 66.53 27.70 1.06
C LYS A 5 65.62 28.04 2.23
N SER A 6 65.99 29.04 3.05
CA SER A 6 65.17 29.49 4.19
C SER A 6 63.90 30.21 3.75
N ASN A 7 63.98 31.02 2.69
CA ASN A 7 62.82 31.77 2.20
C ASN A 7 61.85 30.90 1.40
N LEU A 8 62.35 29.87 0.71
CA LEU A 8 61.51 28.91 -0.01
C LEU A 8 60.73 27.99 0.96
N SER A 9 61.34 27.59 2.07
CA SER A 9 60.65 26.83 3.13
C SER A 9 59.54 27.63 3.81
N LEU A 10 59.75 28.92 4.03
CA LEU A 10 58.74 29.81 4.63
C LEU A 10 57.60 30.10 3.66
N LEU A 11 57.89 30.24 2.36
CA LEU A 11 56.88 30.45 1.33
C LEU A 11 56.02 29.21 1.11
N VAL A 12 56.62 28.01 1.10
CA VAL A 12 55.89 26.73 0.97
C VAL A 12 55.03 26.49 2.21
N LEU A 13 55.51 26.81 3.42
CA LEU A 13 54.71 26.67 4.64
C LEU A 13 53.54 27.67 4.67
N ALA A 14 53.74 28.91 4.19
CA ALA A 14 52.69 29.92 4.11
C ALA A 14 51.62 29.60 3.05
N VAL A 15 52.01 28.99 1.92
CA VAL A 15 51.06 28.55 0.88
C VAL A 15 50.29 27.30 1.35
N LEU A 16 50.94 26.40 2.09
CA LEU A 16 50.28 25.21 2.64
C LEU A 16 49.29 25.56 3.76
N THR A 17 49.59 26.54 4.62
CA THR A 17 48.63 27.03 5.62
C THR A 17 47.47 27.80 4.99
N LEU A 18 47.70 28.55 3.91
CA LEU A 18 46.62 29.24 3.18
C LEU A 18 45.68 28.26 2.45
N LEU A 19 46.22 27.17 1.90
CA LEU A 19 45.42 26.10 1.26
C LEU A 19 44.63 25.26 2.27
N VAL A 20 45.16 25.04 3.48
CA VAL A 20 44.43 24.36 4.57
C VAL A 20 43.32 25.24 5.14
N SER A 21 43.48 26.57 5.16
CA SER A 21 42.41 27.49 5.60
C SER A 21 41.24 27.62 4.60
N ILE A 22 41.44 27.27 3.32
CA ILE A 22 40.37 27.30 2.31
C ILE A 22 39.60 25.95 2.28
N GLY A 23 40.17 24.88 2.84
CA GLY A 23 39.53 23.56 2.91
C GLY A 23 38.64 23.31 4.14
N LEU A 24 38.46 24.29 5.03
CA LEU A 24 37.72 24.13 6.29
C LEU A 24 36.48 25.05 6.43
N THR A 25 36.05 25.71 5.35
CA THR A 25 34.81 26.53 5.35
C THR A 25 33.69 25.94 4.50
N SER A 26 33.69 24.62 4.28
CA SER A 26 32.58 23.87 3.67
C SER A 26 31.99 22.87 4.67
N CYS A 27 31.66 23.36 5.87
CA CYS A 27 30.48 22.87 6.56
C CYS A 27 29.45 23.96 6.33
N ASP A 28 28.50 23.74 5.42
CA ASP A 28 27.21 24.40 5.56
C ASP A 28 26.71 24.01 6.95
N GLU A 29 26.72 24.96 7.88
CA GLU A 29 25.80 24.90 9.00
C GLU A 29 24.43 24.75 8.35
N ASN A 30 23.85 23.54 8.45
CA ASN A 30 22.44 23.35 8.14
C ASN A 30 21.71 24.50 8.84
N PRO A 31 21.10 25.43 8.10
CA PRO A 31 20.41 26.53 8.76
C PRO A 31 19.36 25.89 9.66
N ASP A 32 19.38 26.27 10.94
CA ASP A 32 18.33 25.90 11.87
C ASP A 32 17.00 26.25 11.20
N VAL A 33 16.20 25.21 10.94
CA VAL A 33 14.91 25.35 10.28
C VAL A 33 14.03 26.17 11.21
N VAL A 34 13.82 27.43 10.84
CA VAL A 34 12.74 28.23 11.41
C VAL A 34 11.46 27.48 11.08
N THR A 35 10.83 26.88 12.08
CA THR A 35 9.47 26.35 11.97
C THR A 35 8.56 27.50 11.57
N GLN A 36 8.33 27.65 10.27
CA GLN A 36 7.24 28.47 9.75
C GLN A 36 5.93 27.73 10.01
N ASP A 37 4.84 28.50 10.02
CA ASP A 37 3.47 28.04 10.24
C ASP A 37 3.27 26.66 9.59
N GLN A 38 2.80 25.68 10.38
CA GLN A 38 2.58 24.29 9.97
C GLN A 38 1.54 24.24 8.85
N ILE A 39 1.99 24.56 7.64
CA ILE A 39 1.17 24.45 6.45
C ILE A 39 1.09 22.97 6.15
N LEU A 40 2.15 22.17 6.22
CA LEU A 40 2.06 20.75 5.88
C LEU A 40 1.44 19.86 6.96
N PRO A 41 0.77 18.76 6.57
CA PRO A 41 0.18 17.82 7.51
C PRO A 41 1.19 17.05 8.36
N GLU A 42 0.76 16.66 9.56
CA GLU A 42 1.59 15.84 10.46
C GLU A 42 1.63 14.36 10.04
N SER A 43 0.56 13.86 9.42
CA SER A 43 0.48 12.52 8.84
C SER A 43 -0.36 12.52 7.56
N PHE A 44 -0.13 11.49 6.74
CA PHE A 44 -0.81 11.30 5.46
C PHE A 44 -1.24 9.84 5.30
N GLY A 45 -2.09 9.41 6.22
CA GLY A 45 -2.77 8.12 6.16
C GLY A 45 -3.21 7.62 7.52
N ILE A 46 -3.72 6.38 7.52
CA ILE A 46 -4.34 5.75 8.67
C ILE A 46 -3.56 4.48 9.01
N GLU A 47 -3.06 4.38 10.24
CA GLU A 47 -2.43 3.16 10.74
C GLU A 47 -3.50 2.06 10.90
N ILE A 48 -3.14 0.83 10.54
CA ILE A 48 -4.05 -0.31 10.57
C ILE A 48 -3.55 -1.32 11.62
N PRO A 49 -4.40 -1.77 12.57
CA PRO A 49 -3.98 -2.67 13.65
C PRO A 49 -3.40 -3.99 13.14
N SER A 50 -2.37 -4.48 13.85
CA SER A 50 -1.61 -5.67 13.44
C SER A 50 -2.43 -6.98 13.44
N SER A 51 -3.57 -7.01 14.14
CA SER A 51 -4.53 -8.10 14.11
C SER A 51 -5.03 -8.39 12.68
N ILE A 52 -5.22 -7.34 11.88
CA ILE A 52 -5.67 -7.43 10.47
C ILE A 52 -4.59 -7.00 9.46
N ASN A 53 -3.47 -6.44 9.91
CA ASN A 53 -2.34 -6.01 9.08
C ASN A 53 -1.08 -6.82 9.40
N SER A 54 -0.63 -7.69 8.48
CA SER A 54 0.59 -8.49 8.67
C SER A 54 1.32 -8.78 7.37
N ALA A 55 2.63 -8.52 7.37
CA ALA A 55 3.53 -8.90 6.28
C ALA A 55 3.78 -10.42 6.20
N THR A 56 3.52 -11.12 7.30
CA THR A 56 3.79 -12.55 7.43
C THR A 56 2.47 -13.29 7.37
N ILE A 57 2.34 -14.20 6.42
CA ILE A 57 1.43 -15.33 6.59
C ILE A 57 2.08 -16.16 7.69
N THR A 58 1.56 -16.07 8.91
CA THR A 58 1.89 -17.05 9.93
C THR A 58 1.39 -18.38 9.38
N THR A 59 2.22 -19.13 8.66
CA THR A 59 1.98 -20.56 8.47
C THR A 59 1.90 -21.09 9.88
N GLY A 60 0.68 -21.29 10.38
CA GLY A 60 0.45 -21.73 11.74
C GLY A 60 1.37 -22.91 11.97
N GLY A 61 2.42 -22.70 12.77
CA GLY A 61 3.33 -23.77 13.14
C GLY A 61 2.45 -24.86 13.71
N LYS A 62 2.58 -26.08 13.16
CA LYS A 62 1.77 -27.25 13.53
C LYS A 62 1.51 -27.24 15.04
N VAL A 63 0.34 -26.77 15.45
CA VAL A 63 -0.06 -26.84 16.85
C VAL A 63 -0.25 -28.33 17.09
N ASN A 64 0.61 -28.91 17.93
CA ASN A 64 0.52 -30.31 18.34
C ASN A 64 -0.93 -30.61 18.76
N GLY A 65 -1.66 -31.35 17.92
CA GLY A 65 -3.07 -31.67 18.14
C GLY A 65 -4.00 -31.54 16.92
N ARG A 66 -3.55 -30.97 15.78
CA ARG A 66 -4.36 -30.96 14.55
C ARG A 66 -4.45 -32.36 13.90
N VAL A 67 -5.64 -32.70 13.40
CA VAL A 67 -5.83 -33.81 12.45
C VAL A 67 -5.31 -33.32 11.09
N GLU A 68 -4.55 -34.13 10.35
CA GLU A 68 -3.89 -33.75 9.07
C GLU A 68 -4.86 -33.36 7.93
N GLU A 69 -6.16 -33.25 8.21
CA GLU A 69 -7.26 -33.20 7.26
C GLU A 69 -8.01 -31.85 7.24
N GLU A 70 -7.59 -30.84 8.02
CA GLU A 70 -8.26 -29.53 8.07
C GLU A 70 -7.46 -28.44 7.35
N LEU A 71 -8.13 -27.60 6.54
CA LEU A 71 -7.53 -26.38 6.00
C LEU A 71 -7.31 -25.36 7.13
N ALA A 72 -6.11 -24.81 7.26
CA ALA A 72 -5.81 -23.86 8.33
C ALA A 72 -6.49 -22.51 8.06
N GLY A 73 -7.07 -21.89 9.10
CA GLY A 73 -7.64 -20.54 8.98
C GLY A 73 -6.63 -19.47 8.55
N ASP A 74 -5.35 -19.63 8.93
CA ASP A 74 -4.28 -18.77 8.42
C ASP A 74 -4.04 -18.94 6.91
N ASP A 75 -4.29 -20.11 6.34
CA ASP A 75 -4.18 -20.32 4.88
C ASP A 75 -5.38 -19.70 4.15
N VAL A 76 -6.53 -19.60 4.81
CA VAL A 76 -7.78 -19.03 4.30
C VAL A 76 -7.74 -17.50 4.34
N TYR A 77 -7.43 -16.96 5.52
CA TYR A 77 -7.53 -15.52 5.79
C TYR A 77 -6.17 -14.81 5.90
N GLY A 78 -5.05 -15.53 5.97
CA GLY A 78 -3.73 -14.91 6.11
C GLY A 78 -3.35 -14.04 4.92
N LEU A 79 -3.76 -14.41 3.70
CA LEU A 79 -3.52 -13.61 2.49
C LEU A 79 -4.21 -12.24 2.54
N LEU A 80 -5.41 -12.16 3.13
CA LEU A 80 -6.07 -10.87 3.35
C LEU A 80 -5.17 -9.92 4.14
N ARG A 81 -4.59 -10.38 5.24
CA ARG A 81 -3.72 -9.56 6.10
C ARG A 81 -2.48 -9.07 5.35
N VAL A 82 -2.00 -9.85 4.38
CA VAL A 82 -0.92 -9.43 3.48
C VAL A 82 -1.38 -8.36 2.49
N PHE A 83 -2.57 -8.46 1.92
CA PHE A 83 -3.08 -7.41 1.02
C PHE A 83 -3.31 -6.08 1.75
N ILE A 84 -3.87 -6.16 2.97
CA ILE A 84 -3.98 -5.01 3.86
C ILE A 84 -2.59 -4.43 4.18
N HIS A 85 -1.60 -5.29 4.43
CA HIS A 85 -0.23 -4.86 4.67
C HIS A 85 0.41 -4.16 3.46
N VAL A 86 0.18 -4.65 2.24
CA VAL A 86 0.63 -3.98 1.01
C VAL A 86 0.00 -2.60 0.89
N GLY A 87 -1.29 -2.47 1.24
CA GLY A 87 -1.97 -1.18 1.31
C GLY A 87 -1.39 -0.24 2.37
N ASP A 88 -1.19 -0.71 3.61
CA ASP A 88 -0.54 0.08 4.69
C ASP A 88 0.91 0.46 4.34
N GLY A 89 1.63 -0.38 3.60
CA GLY A 89 2.96 -0.03 3.08
C GLY A 89 2.94 1.22 2.21
N SER A 90 1.85 1.43 1.45
CA SER A 90 1.69 2.62 0.61
C SER A 90 1.53 3.91 1.42
N ARG A 91 0.87 3.85 2.60
CA ARG A 91 0.81 4.99 3.54
C ARG A 91 2.20 5.45 3.96
N ARG A 92 3.08 4.52 4.34
CA ARG A 92 4.43 4.85 4.84
C ARG A 92 5.24 5.60 3.80
N LEU A 93 5.11 5.23 2.52
CA LEU A 93 5.73 5.96 1.41
C LEU A 93 5.26 7.42 1.35
N VAL A 94 3.96 7.66 1.50
CA VAL A 94 3.41 9.03 1.46
C VAL A 94 3.83 9.84 2.69
N GLU A 95 3.88 9.23 3.87
CA GLU A 95 4.37 9.89 5.08
C GLU A 95 5.83 10.33 4.96
N ASP A 96 6.68 9.50 4.36
CA ASP A 96 8.07 9.84 4.09
C ASP A 96 8.18 11.00 3.09
N ILE A 97 7.36 10.98 2.03
CA ILE A 97 7.29 12.06 1.04
C ILE A 97 6.89 13.39 1.70
N ILE A 98 5.83 13.40 2.50
CA ILE A 98 5.34 14.62 3.17
C ILE A 98 6.34 15.12 4.21
N THR A 99 6.97 14.20 4.93
CA THR A 99 8.06 14.53 5.86
C THR A 99 9.23 15.17 5.12
N ALA A 100 9.59 14.68 3.93
CA ALA A 100 10.64 15.28 3.10
C ALA A 100 10.24 16.66 2.58
N ILE A 101 9.00 16.84 2.09
CA ILE A 101 8.48 18.14 1.64
C ILE A 101 8.60 19.18 2.77
N ARG A 102 8.26 18.78 4.01
CA ARG A 102 8.40 19.64 5.19
C ARG A 102 9.84 19.93 5.55
N ARG A 103 10.68 18.89 5.61
CA ARG A 103 12.08 19.01 6.04
C ARG A 103 12.90 19.89 5.12
N PHE A 104 12.64 19.83 3.81
CA PHE A 104 13.40 20.56 2.80
C PHE A 104 12.68 21.80 2.26
N ASP A 105 11.57 22.20 2.89
CA ASP A 105 10.76 23.35 2.49
C ASP A 105 10.38 23.34 0.99
N ILE A 106 10.03 22.16 0.49
CA ILE A 106 9.81 21.92 -0.95
C ILE A 106 8.66 22.79 -1.48
N GLN A 107 7.69 23.16 -0.64
CA GLN A 107 6.58 24.04 -1.06
C GLN A 107 7.00 25.42 -1.58
N ASN A 108 8.21 25.88 -1.24
CA ASN A 108 8.74 27.17 -1.66
C ASN A 108 9.66 27.07 -2.88
N ILE A 109 9.90 25.85 -3.37
CA ILE A 109 10.67 25.59 -4.59
C ILE A 109 9.73 25.76 -5.79
N GLU A 110 10.10 26.58 -6.76
CA GLU A 110 9.38 26.64 -8.04
C GLU A 110 9.82 25.49 -8.95
N VAL A 111 11.14 25.34 -9.16
CA VAL A 111 11.73 24.25 -9.91
C VAL A 111 13.16 23.97 -9.42
N ILE A 112 13.52 22.68 -9.35
CA ILE A 112 14.90 22.24 -9.11
C ILE A 112 15.18 20.99 -9.94
N THR A 113 16.42 20.83 -10.37
CA THR A 113 16.90 19.59 -11.00
C THR A 113 18.08 19.07 -10.20
N TYR A 114 18.07 17.77 -9.90
CA TYR A 114 19.11 17.09 -9.16
C TYR A 114 19.46 15.76 -9.85
N GLN A 115 20.63 15.21 -9.53
CA GLN A 115 20.98 13.85 -9.94
C GLN A 115 20.63 12.91 -8.79
N SER A 116 19.87 11.85 -9.08
CA SER A 116 19.52 10.83 -8.11
C SER A 116 20.75 9.99 -7.76
N ASP A 117 21.03 9.83 -6.47
CA ASP A 117 22.14 8.98 -5.99
C ASP A 117 21.86 7.48 -6.18
N GLU A 118 20.60 7.09 -6.36
CA GLU A 118 20.14 5.70 -6.44
C GLU A 118 20.23 5.10 -7.85
N ASP A 119 19.97 5.90 -8.88
CA ASP A 119 20.02 5.46 -10.29
C ASP A 119 20.92 6.32 -11.18
N GLY A 120 21.53 7.38 -10.63
CA GLY A 120 22.41 8.29 -11.37
C GLY A 120 21.70 9.17 -12.39
N ARG A 121 20.36 9.15 -12.45
CA ARG A 121 19.58 9.87 -13.47
C ARG A 121 19.20 11.26 -13.00
N SER A 122 19.02 12.18 -13.94
CA SER A 122 18.53 13.52 -13.63
C SER A 122 17.04 13.50 -13.33
N LYS A 123 16.66 14.10 -12.20
CA LYS A 123 15.27 14.26 -11.77
C LYS A 123 14.95 15.75 -11.68
N THR A 124 13.83 16.15 -12.26
CA THR A 124 13.31 17.52 -12.15
C THR A 124 12.09 17.53 -11.24
N MET A 125 12.10 18.43 -10.27
CA MET A 125 11.02 18.65 -9.33
C MET A 125 10.43 20.04 -9.53
N THR A 126 9.10 20.12 -9.61
CA THR A 126 8.35 21.36 -9.82
C THR A 126 7.20 21.44 -8.82
N VAL A 127 6.98 22.61 -8.21
CA VAL A 127 5.78 22.86 -7.39
C VAL A 127 4.94 23.96 -8.02
N GLU A 128 3.68 23.64 -8.28
CA GLU A 128 2.67 24.55 -8.78
C GLU A 128 1.65 24.85 -7.67
N LYS A 129 1.02 26.03 -7.71
CA LYS A 129 0.01 26.46 -6.73
C LYS A 129 -1.36 26.64 -7.39
N ASN A 130 -2.44 26.45 -6.62
CA ASN A 130 -3.84 26.65 -7.05
C ASN A 130 -4.18 25.85 -8.31
N VAL A 131 -3.95 24.55 -8.22
CA VAL A 131 -4.03 23.61 -9.33
C VAL A 131 -5.37 22.90 -9.29
N VAL A 132 -6.04 22.79 -10.45
CA VAL A 132 -7.24 21.95 -10.58
C VAL A 132 -6.86 20.54 -11.03
N PHE A 133 -7.34 19.53 -10.31
CA PHE A 133 -7.22 18.12 -10.66
C PHE A 133 -8.49 17.38 -10.23
N GLU A 134 -9.05 16.54 -11.12
CA GLU A 134 -10.29 15.78 -10.89
C GLU A 134 -11.47 16.62 -10.36
N GLY A 135 -11.59 17.86 -10.86
CA GLY A 135 -12.66 18.78 -10.47
C GLY A 135 -12.49 19.46 -9.11
N LYS A 136 -11.38 19.22 -8.41
CA LYS A 136 -11.02 19.83 -7.13
C LYS A 136 -9.86 20.80 -7.27
N GLU A 137 -9.91 21.90 -6.53
CA GLU A 137 -8.80 22.84 -6.39
C GLU A 137 -7.86 22.39 -5.27
N TRP A 138 -6.58 22.30 -5.60
CA TRP A 138 -5.48 21.94 -4.71
C TRP A 138 -4.57 23.14 -4.52
N ALA A 139 -4.22 23.43 -3.28
CA ALA A 139 -3.34 24.54 -2.92
C ALA A 139 -1.96 24.37 -3.54
N TYR A 140 -1.48 23.12 -3.60
CA TYR A 140 -0.17 22.77 -4.15
C TYR A 140 -0.21 21.46 -4.95
N GLN A 141 0.62 21.40 -5.99
CA GLN A 141 0.98 20.19 -6.74
C GLN A 141 2.50 20.11 -6.81
N LEU A 142 3.07 19.04 -6.27
CA LEU A 142 4.45 18.62 -6.52
C LEU A 142 4.46 17.67 -7.71
N THR A 143 5.39 17.83 -8.64
CA THR A 143 5.64 16.87 -9.72
C THR A 143 7.12 16.59 -9.81
N VAL A 144 7.48 15.31 -9.82
CA VAL A 144 8.85 14.84 -10.06
C VAL A 144 8.89 14.04 -11.34
N VAL A 145 9.83 14.38 -12.22
CA VAL A 145 10.02 13.79 -13.54
C VAL A 145 11.43 13.24 -13.66
N ASP A 146 11.57 12.04 -14.21
CA ASP A 146 12.83 11.50 -14.72
C ASP A 146 13.16 12.21 -16.04
N SER A 147 14.06 13.20 -15.99
CA SER A 147 14.34 14.10 -17.12
C SER A 147 14.84 13.34 -18.36
N ASP A 148 15.49 12.19 -18.13
CA ASP A 148 15.99 11.31 -19.17
C ASP A 148 14.89 10.47 -19.85
N SER A 149 13.63 10.61 -19.41
CA SER A 149 12.48 9.80 -19.83
C SER A 149 11.25 10.65 -20.20
N GLU A 150 11.43 11.95 -20.39
CA GLU A 150 10.33 12.87 -20.74
C GLU A 150 9.58 12.52 -22.04
N ASN A 151 10.20 11.71 -22.90
CA ASN A 151 9.61 11.23 -24.14
C ASN A 151 8.75 9.96 -23.96
N ASP A 152 8.73 9.36 -22.77
CA ASP A 152 7.86 8.23 -22.47
C ASP A 152 6.39 8.67 -22.42
N ALA A 153 5.45 7.73 -22.58
CA ALA A 153 4.02 8.06 -22.67
C ALA A 153 3.45 8.75 -21.43
N ASP A 154 4.08 8.56 -20.27
CA ASP A 154 3.75 9.23 -19.00
C ASP A 154 4.51 10.55 -18.79
N GLY A 155 5.31 10.98 -19.77
CA GLY A 155 6.18 12.13 -19.69
C GLY A 155 7.35 11.96 -18.73
N GLY A 156 7.75 10.72 -18.40
CA GLY A 156 8.81 10.44 -17.43
C GLY A 156 8.40 10.71 -15.98
N LYS A 157 7.11 10.97 -15.71
CA LYS A 157 6.62 11.29 -14.36
C LYS A 157 6.91 10.15 -13.39
N ALA A 158 7.56 10.48 -12.30
CA ALA A 158 7.92 9.58 -11.21
C ALA A 158 6.94 9.71 -10.05
N MET A 159 6.54 10.94 -9.73
CA MET A 159 5.65 11.23 -8.61
C MET A 159 4.84 12.49 -8.88
N GLN A 160 3.58 12.48 -8.45
CA GLN A 160 2.77 13.67 -8.27
C GLN A 160 2.13 13.66 -6.88
N VAL A 161 2.19 14.78 -6.17
CA VAL A 161 1.54 14.94 -4.87
C VAL A 161 0.71 16.21 -4.89
N PHE A 162 -0.56 16.10 -4.56
CA PHE A 162 -1.50 17.19 -4.40
C PHE A 162 -1.86 17.30 -2.93
N TRP A 163 -1.89 18.51 -2.36
CA TRP A 163 -2.31 18.65 -0.97
C TRP A 163 -2.99 19.98 -0.67
N ASN A 164 -3.92 19.91 0.28
CA ASN A 164 -4.60 21.02 0.95
C ASN A 164 -4.38 20.91 2.45
N ASN A 165 -4.28 22.06 3.09
CA ASN A 165 -3.97 22.15 4.52
C ASN A 165 -4.98 23.02 5.29
N THR A 166 -6.00 23.50 4.60
CA THR A 166 -7.06 24.32 5.17
C THR A 166 -8.32 24.08 4.36
N PRO A 167 -9.47 23.78 5.00
CA PRO A 167 -9.68 23.69 6.46
C PRO A 167 -9.19 22.38 7.10
N ALA A 168 -8.90 21.34 6.29
CA ALA A 168 -8.40 20.06 6.76
C ALA A 168 -7.26 19.57 5.85
N VAL A 169 -6.54 18.57 6.34
CA VAL A 169 -5.51 17.90 5.57
C VAL A 169 -6.17 16.97 4.56
N GLU A 170 -5.89 17.21 3.30
CA GLU A 170 -6.28 16.32 2.23
C GLU A 170 -5.13 16.21 1.23
N GLY A 171 -5.02 15.08 0.55
CA GLY A 171 -4.10 15.00 -0.58
C GLY A 171 -4.17 13.70 -1.34
N ILE A 172 -3.51 13.74 -2.49
CA ILE A 172 -3.41 12.63 -3.42
C ILE A 172 -1.92 12.46 -3.74
N ALA A 173 -1.39 11.27 -3.54
CA ALA A 173 -0.05 10.89 -4.01
C ALA A 173 -0.18 9.85 -5.11
N ILE A 174 0.39 10.13 -6.28
CA ILE A 174 0.47 9.23 -7.42
C ILE A 174 1.95 8.93 -7.66
N LEU A 175 2.32 7.66 -7.68
CA LEU A 175 3.71 7.21 -7.76
C LEU A 175 3.88 6.18 -8.86
N LYS A 176 4.99 6.29 -9.58
CA LYS A 176 5.48 5.25 -10.50
C LYS A 176 6.90 4.88 -10.09
N PRO A 177 7.08 3.83 -9.25
CA PRO A 177 8.38 3.46 -8.69
C PRO A 177 9.47 3.28 -9.73
N TYR A 178 9.14 2.75 -10.91
CA TYR A 178 10.09 2.59 -12.01
C TYR A 178 10.78 3.90 -12.42
N ASN A 179 10.05 5.02 -12.46
CA ASN A 179 10.64 6.32 -12.81
C ASN A 179 11.32 6.99 -11.61
N ILE A 180 10.97 6.61 -10.38
CA ILE A 180 11.64 7.07 -9.14
C ILE A 180 13.06 6.49 -9.09
N ASN A 181 13.18 5.16 -9.23
CA ASN A 181 14.46 4.47 -9.23
C ASN A 181 14.47 3.35 -10.29
N ARG A 182 15.21 3.56 -11.38
CA ARG A 182 15.33 2.57 -12.46
C ARG A 182 16.25 1.40 -12.13
N SER A 183 17.21 1.55 -11.20
CA SER A 183 18.20 0.51 -10.91
C SER A 183 17.59 -0.69 -10.17
N GLU A 184 16.49 -0.47 -9.44
CA GLU A 184 15.75 -1.50 -8.69
C GLU A 184 14.43 -1.93 -9.37
N GLY A 185 14.12 -1.36 -10.56
CA GLY A 185 12.79 -1.39 -11.18
C GLY A 185 12.54 -2.48 -12.24
N ASP A 186 13.51 -3.36 -12.53
CA ASP A 186 13.52 -4.29 -13.69
C ASP A 186 12.32 -5.28 -13.79
N GLY A 187 11.43 -5.32 -12.80
CA GLY A 187 10.21 -6.16 -12.79
C GLY A 187 8.88 -5.42 -12.59
N GLN A 188 8.89 -4.09 -12.44
CA GLN A 188 7.72 -3.28 -12.09
C GLN A 188 7.55 -2.05 -12.98
N LEU A 189 7.92 -2.17 -14.26
CA LEU A 189 7.94 -1.06 -15.24
C LEU A 189 6.66 -0.22 -15.26
N ASN A 190 5.51 -0.89 -15.08
CA ASN A 190 4.19 -0.29 -15.20
C ASN A 190 3.47 -0.17 -13.85
N ALA A 191 4.12 -0.51 -12.74
CA ALA A 191 3.49 -0.42 -11.43
C ALA A 191 3.23 1.06 -11.10
N MET A 192 1.98 1.35 -10.75
CA MET A 192 1.54 2.67 -10.31
C MET A 192 0.74 2.54 -9.03
N TYR A 193 0.91 3.53 -8.16
CA TYR A 193 0.28 3.62 -6.87
C TYR A 193 -0.44 4.95 -6.81
N ARG A 194 -1.63 4.96 -6.22
CA ARG A 194 -2.40 6.15 -5.91
C ARG A 194 -2.91 6.03 -4.49
N ILE A 195 -2.67 7.06 -3.69
CA ILE A 195 -3.09 7.13 -2.30
C ILE A 195 -3.84 8.45 -2.13
N ASP A 196 -5.09 8.37 -1.75
CA ASP A 196 -5.96 9.51 -1.45
C ASP A 196 -6.16 9.52 0.06
N TYR A 197 -5.93 10.67 0.70
CA TYR A 197 -6.09 10.83 2.15
C TYR A 197 -6.95 12.05 2.45
N ASN A 198 -7.80 11.91 3.46
CA ASN A 198 -8.63 12.98 3.97
C ASN A 198 -8.76 12.87 5.50
N SER A 199 -8.17 13.83 6.20
CA SER A 199 -8.19 13.93 7.67
C SER A 199 -9.47 14.55 8.23
N ALA A 200 -10.32 15.14 7.40
CA ALA A 200 -11.67 15.54 7.83
C ALA A 200 -12.64 14.36 7.81
N GLY A 201 -12.23 13.24 7.21
CA GLY A 201 -13.04 12.04 7.10
C GLY A 201 -14.35 12.30 6.36
N ASN A 202 -15.44 11.73 6.87
CA ASN A 202 -16.79 11.90 6.34
C ASN A 202 -17.83 11.76 7.48
N ASP A 203 -19.11 11.60 7.14
CA ASP A 203 -20.19 11.47 8.14
C ASP A 203 -20.07 10.22 9.05
N ILE A 204 -19.20 9.27 8.71
CA ILE A 204 -19.01 7.98 9.40
C ILE A 204 -17.63 7.89 10.07
N TYR A 205 -16.60 8.40 9.39
CA TYR A 205 -15.20 8.23 9.78
C TYR A 205 -14.56 9.58 10.14
N ASP A 206 -13.70 9.57 11.16
CA ASP A 206 -12.88 10.72 11.56
C ASP A 206 -11.80 11.02 10.51
N ALA A 207 -11.30 9.98 9.83
CA ALA A 207 -10.35 10.08 8.73
C ALA A 207 -10.57 8.94 7.73
N THR A 208 -10.23 9.19 6.46
CA THR A 208 -10.31 8.18 5.40
C THR A 208 -9.04 8.14 4.56
N MET A 209 -8.73 6.96 4.04
CA MET A 209 -7.64 6.71 3.11
C MET A 209 -8.09 5.70 2.05
N GLU A 210 -7.81 5.99 0.78
CA GLU A 210 -8.00 5.04 -0.32
C GLU A 210 -6.65 4.74 -0.96
N VAL A 211 -6.38 3.47 -1.19
CA VAL A 211 -5.16 2.97 -1.82
C VAL A 211 -5.55 2.21 -3.08
N ALA A 212 -4.98 2.63 -4.21
CA ALA A 212 -5.09 1.97 -5.49
C ALA A 212 -3.69 1.60 -5.99
N ILE A 213 -3.52 0.35 -6.42
CA ILE A 213 -2.28 -0.13 -7.03
C ILE A 213 -2.64 -0.84 -8.32
N SER A 214 -1.94 -0.50 -9.40
CA SER A 214 -2.14 -1.10 -10.72
C SER A 214 -0.81 -1.41 -11.39
N GLY A 215 -0.82 -2.34 -12.34
CA GLY A 215 0.38 -2.71 -13.10
C GLY A 215 1.43 -3.49 -12.32
N LEU A 216 1.06 -4.12 -11.19
CA LEU A 216 1.98 -4.96 -10.42
C LEU A 216 2.35 -6.23 -11.20
N ARG A 217 3.66 -6.34 -11.50
CA ARG A 217 4.31 -7.38 -12.30
C ARG A 217 3.73 -7.52 -13.71
N THR A 218 4.62 -7.73 -14.67
CA THR A 218 4.32 -8.06 -16.06
C THR A 218 5.10 -9.35 -16.36
N ASP A 219 4.40 -10.38 -16.84
CA ASP A 219 4.53 -10.86 -18.22
C ASP A 219 5.62 -11.91 -18.47
N ARG A 220 6.21 -12.48 -17.40
CA ARG A 220 7.03 -13.68 -17.57
C ARG A 220 6.13 -14.93 -17.60
N PRO A 221 6.31 -15.84 -18.58
CA PRO A 221 5.58 -17.11 -18.63
C PRO A 221 5.74 -17.97 -17.37
N GLN A 222 6.82 -17.75 -16.61
CA GLN A 222 7.11 -18.42 -15.34
C GLN A 222 6.58 -17.68 -14.11
N ASP A 223 5.85 -16.57 -14.29
CA ASP A 223 5.22 -15.88 -13.17
C ASP A 223 4.19 -16.78 -12.49
N ASP A 224 4.15 -16.66 -11.16
CA ASP A 224 3.15 -17.29 -10.29
C ASP A 224 1.74 -16.95 -10.77
N ASP A 225 0.89 -17.97 -10.94
CA ASP A 225 -0.49 -17.81 -11.35
C ASP A 225 -1.31 -17.02 -10.32
N PHE A 226 -0.90 -17.00 -9.04
CA PHE A 226 -1.55 -16.26 -7.95
C PHE A 226 -1.03 -14.83 -7.79
N VAL A 227 -0.22 -14.32 -8.71
CA VAL A 227 0.29 -12.95 -8.65
C VAL A 227 -0.86 -11.92 -8.61
N MET A 228 -0.80 -11.00 -7.64
CA MET A 228 -1.68 -9.84 -7.57
C MET A 228 -1.28 -8.83 -8.64
N ARG A 229 -2.24 -8.41 -9.46
CA ARG A 229 -2.02 -7.41 -10.53
C ARG A 229 -2.49 -6.02 -10.15
N LYS A 230 -3.60 -5.96 -9.42
CA LYS A 230 -4.26 -4.73 -9.01
C LYS A 230 -4.81 -4.89 -7.59
N LEU A 231 -4.84 -3.80 -6.84
CA LEU A 231 -5.43 -3.71 -5.50
C LEU A 231 -6.18 -2.39 -5.42
N ARG A 232 -7.40 -2.41 -4.91
CA ARG A 232 -8.13 -1.22 -4.46
C ARG A 232 -8.60 -1.45 -3.03
N MET A 233 -8.31 -0.53 -2.14
CA MET A 233 -8.59 -0.67 -0.71
C MET A 233 -8.98 0.66 -0.11
N PHE A 234 -10.05 0.66 0.66
CA PHE A 234 -10.47 1.77 1.51
C PHE A 234 -10.11 1.45 2.97
N VAL A 235 -9.77 2.50 3.71
CA VAL A 235 -9.52 2.49 5.15
C VAL A 235 -10.25 3.67 5.78
N GLY A 236 -11.07 3.41 6.79
CA GLY A 236 -11.77 4.42 7.56
C GLY A 236 -11.50 4.25 9.05
N ARG A 237 -11.25 5.36 9.76
CA ARG A 237 -11.00 5.35 11.21
C ARG A 237 -12.14 6.02 11.97
N THR A 238 -12.59 5.41 13.07
CA THR A 238 -13.50 6.01 14.05
C THR A 238 -12.97 5.72 15.45
N GLY A 239 -12.36 6.70 16.11
CA GLY A 239 -11.61 6.49 17.36
C GLY A 239 -10.51 5.44 17.20
N ASP A 240 -10.56 4.38 18.02
CA ASP A 240 -9.59 3.27 18.00
C ASP A 240 -9.95 2.15 17.00
N VAL A 241 -11.08 2.28 16.30
CA VAL A 241 -11.54 1.26 15.35
C VAL A 241 -11.19 1.67 13.93
N VAL A 242 -10.65 0.72 13.17
CA VAL A 242 -10.28 0.87 11.77
C VAL A 242 -11.04 -0.15 10.94
N ASP A 243 -11.88 0.35 10.04
CA ASP A 243 -12.58 -0.46 9.05
C ASP A 243 -11.80 -0.44 7.74
N VAL A 244 -11.73 -1.60 7.10
CA VAL A 244 -11.03 -1.80 5.84
C VAL A 244 -11.94 -2.59 4.91
N PHE A 245 -12.07 -2.18 3.66
CA PHE A 245 -12.64 -3.03 2.63
C PHE A 245 -11.88 -2.86 1.32
N GLY A 246 -11.91 -3.88 0.48
CA GLY A 246 -11.10 -3.83 -0.72
C GLY A 246 -11.24 -5.04 -1.60
N ASN A 247 -10.49 -5.00 -2.67
CA ASN A 247 -10.48 -6.04 -3.69
C ASN A 247 -9.10 -6.12 -4.33
N SER A 248 -8.54 -7.32 -4.43
CA SER A 248 -7.31 -7.59 -5.21
C SER A 248 -7.60 -8.49 -6.40
N ASN A 249 -6.99 -8.19 -7.54
CA ASN A 249 -7.17 -8.95 -8.78
C ASN A 249 -6.02 -9.93 -9.03
N HIS A 250 -6.35 -11.19 -9.29
CA HIS A 250 -5.41 -12.27 -9.58
C HIS A 250 -5.81 -13.00 -10.88
N PRO A 251 -5.55 -12.42 -12.06
CA PRO A 251 -6.21 -12.79 -13.31
C PRO A 251 -5.76 -14.15 -13.87
N ARG A 252 -4.68 -14.72 -13.34
CA ARG A 252 -4.19 -16.05 -13.73
C ARG A 252 -4.48 -17.12 -12.70
N ALA A 253 -5.01 -16.76 -11.54
CA ALA A 253 -5.12 -17.68 -10.42
C ALA A 253 -6.16 -18.75 -10.72
N ARG A 254 -5.83 -20.00 -10.36
CA ARG A 254 -6.67 -21.17 -10.63
C ARG A 254 -6.88 -21.94 -9.35
N LEU A 255 -8.15 -22.12 -8.97
CA LEU A 255 -8.50 -22.99 -7.86
C LEU A 255 -8.71 -24.42 -8.39
N PHE A 256 -8.13 -25.41 -7.71
CA PHE A 256 -8.32 -26.84 -8.00
C PHE A 256 -8.07 -27.25 -9.46
N ALA A 257 -7.06 -26.63 -10.10
CA ALA A 257 -6.71 -26.86 -11.50
C ALA A 257 -7.84 -26.56 -12.52
N ASP A 258 -8.82 -25.71 -12.17
CA ASP A 258 -9.79 -25.21 -13.13
C ASP A 258 -9.09 -24.39 -14.22
N SER A 259 -8.91 -25.00 -15.39
CA SER A 259 -8.30 -24.37 -16.54
C SER A 259 -9.27 -23.55 -17.39
N GLU A 260 -10.57 -23.75 -17.19
CA GLU A 260 -11.62 -23.13 -18.01
C GLU A 260 -12.02 -21.76 -17.45
N ASN A 261 -11.88 -21.55 -16.15
CA ASN A 261 -12.22 -20.28 -15.48
C ASN A 261 -11.05 -19.75 -14.64
N PRO A 262 -9.90 -19.38 -15.27
CA PRO A 262 -8.83 -18.70 -14.56
C PRO A 262 -9.27 -17.28 -14.18
N GLY A 263 -8.70 -16.79 -13.08
CA GLY A 263 -8.88 -15.41 -12.65
C GLY A 263 -10.00 -15.24 -11.64
N PHE A 264 -9.61 -14.89 -10.43
CA PHE A 264 -10.54 -14.46 -9.40
C PHE A 264 -9.96 -13.29 -8.63
N ASN A 265 -10.85 -12.64 -7.90
CA ASN A 265 -10.52 -11.53 -7.05
C ASN A 265 -10.57 -11.97 -5.59
N TRP A 266 -9.76 -11.34 -4.74
CA TRP A 266 -9.88 -11.45 -3.29
C TRP A 266 -10.70 -10.25 -2.82
N ALA A 267 -12.00 -10.43 -2.68
CA ALA A 267 -12.91 -9.38 -2.20
C ALA A 267 -13.01 -9.49 -0.67
N PHE A 268 -12.85 -8.39 0.05
CA PHE A 268 -12.75 -8.45 1.51
C PHE A 268 -13.32 -7.24 2.24
N VAL A 269 -13.73 -7.50 3.48
CA VAL A 269 -14.04 -6.50 4.51
C VAL A 269 -13.37 -6.93 5.81
N ALA A 270 -12.94 -5.97 6.61
CA ALA A 270 -12.33 -6.19 7.90
C ALA A 270 -12.60 -5.00 8.84
N SER A 271 -12.62 -5.26 10.13
CA SER A 271 -12.62 -4.24 11.17
C SER A 271 -11.64 -4.68 12.26
N GLY A 272 -10.83 -3.74 12.74
CA GLY A 272 -9.86 -3.98 13.79
C GLY A 272 -9.90 -2.89 14.84
N ASP A 273 -9.55 -3.26 16.07
CA ASP A 273 -9.46 -2.34 17.20
C ASP A 273 -7.98 -2.17 17.60
N ASP A 274 -7.48 -0.94 17.58
CA ASP A 274 -6.09 -0.62 17.92
C ASP A 274 -5.79 -0.87 19.41
N SER A 275 -6.76 -0.59 20.29
CA SER A 275 -6.58 -0.65 21.75
C SER A 275 -6.47 -2.09 22.25
N ASP A 276 -7.33 -2.98 21.75
CA ASP A 276 -7.36 -4.40 22.09
C ASP A 276 -6.49 -5.24 21.15
N ASN A 277 -6.11 -4.69 19.99
CA ASN A 277 -5.38 -5.36 18.91
C ASN A 277 -6.03 -6.69 18.51
N ILE A 278 -7.33 -6.59 18.23
CA ILE A 278 -8.21 -7.67 17.77
C ILE A 278 -8.79 -7.32 16.41
N GLY A 279 -9.31 -8.31 15.69
CA GLY A 279 -9.84 -8.10 14.36
C GLY A 279 -10.86 -9.12 13.93
N VAL A 280 -11.70 -8.72 12.98
CA VAL A 280 -12.69 -9.56 12.31
C VAL A 280 -12.65 -9.29 10.82
N ALA A 281 -12.76 -10.33 9.99
CA ALA A 281 -12.79 -10.16 8.55
C ALA A 281 -13.65 -11.20 7.82
N GLU A 282 -14.13 -10.83 6.64
CA GLU A 282 -14.78 -11.72 5.67
C GLU A 282 -14.09 -11.62 4.33
N VAL A 283 -14.12 -12.73 3.59
CA VAL A 283 -13.48 -12.83 2.29
C VAL A 283 -14.36 -13.63 1.33
N GLY A 284 -14.49 -13.10 0.13
CA GLY A 284 -15.01 -13.80 -1.03
C GLY A 284 -14.00 -13.93 -2.17
N LEU A 285 -14.23 -14.89 -3.05
CA LEU A 285 -13.43 -15.21 -4.22
C LEU A 285 -14.23 -15.06 -5.53
N PRO A 286 -14.84 -13.90 -5.82
CA PRO A 286 -15.62 -13.70 -7.03
C PRO A 286 -14.72 -13.77 -8.29
N PRO A 287 -15.24 -14.23 -9.44
CA PRO A 287 -14.54 -14.16 -10.72
C PRO A 287 -14.14 -12.72 -11.05
N SER A 288 -12.97 -12.53 -11.66
CA SER A 288 -12.49 -11.18 -12.00
C SER A 288 -13.39 -10.41 -12.99
N ALA A 289 -14.16 -11.15 -13.79
CA ALA A 289 -15.12 -10.57 -14.74
C ALA A 289 -16.51 -10.29 -14.13
N LEU A 290 -16.72 -10.59 -12.85
CA LEU A 290 -18.00 -10.35 -12.18
C LEU A 290 -18.21 -8.84 -11.99
N ASP A 291 -19.30 -8.33 -12.55
CA ASP A 291 -19.75 -6.95 -12.37
C ASP A 291 -20.87 -6.92 -11.32
N SER A 292 -20.50 -6.66 -10.06
CA SER A 292 -21.43 -6.61 -8.94
C SER A 292 -20.84 -5.84 -7.76
N ASP A 293 -21.65 -4.98 -7.16
CA ASP A 293 -21.39 -4.29 -5.89
C ASP A 293 -22.14 -4.93 -4.70
N ASP A 294 -22.96 -5.95 -4.95
CA ASP A 294 -23.79 -6.56 -3.92
C ASP A 294 -22.95 -7.40 -2.96
N ARG A 295 -22.91 -6.99 -1.69
CA ARG A 295 -22.21 -7.69 -0.61
C ARG A 295 -22.63 -9.16 -0.52
N SER A 296 -23.92 -9.47 -0.66
CA SER A 296 -24.41 -10.85 -0.57
C SER A 296 -23.81 -11.72 -1.69
N ILE A 297 -23.71 -11.18 -2.89
CA ILE A 297 -23.05 -11.86 -4.00
C ILE A 297 -21.55 -12.01 -3.69
N LEU A 298 -20.87 -10.92 -3.34
CA LEU A 298 -19.41 -10.90 -3.22
C LEU A 298 -18.88 -11.71 -2.03
N LEU A 299 -19.56 -11.68 -0.88
CA LEU A 299 -19.08 -12.26 0.38
C LEU A 299 -19.88 -13.46 0.86
N GLU A 300 -21.12 -13.68 0.40
CA GLU A 300 -21.91 -14.85 0.78
C GLU A 300 -21.89 -15.90 -0.34
N ASP A 301 -22.40 -15.59 -1.53
CA ASP A 301 -22.41 -16.52 -2.68
C ASP A 301 -20.99 -16.94 -3.05
N TYR A 302 -20.09 -15.96 -3.18
CA TYR A 302 -18.67 -16.18 -3.46
C TYR A 302 -17.81 -16.29 -2.20
N SER A 303 -18.38 -16.54 -1.01
CA SER A 303 -17.58 -16.85 0.19
C SER A 303 -16.56 -17.94 -0.09
N ILE A 304 -15.39 -17.90 0.58
CA ILE A 304 -14.36 -18.93 0.41
C ILE A 304 -14.95 -20.33 0.59
N LYS A 305 -15.80 -20.52 1.61
CA LYS A 305 -16.48 -21.80 1.84
C LYS A 305 -17.28 -22.26 0.64
N ASN A 306 -18.14 -21.40 0.08
CA ASN A 306 -19.01 -21.78 -1.04
C ASN A 306 -18.23 -22.05 -2.32
N VAL A 307 -17.22 -21.21 -2.61
CA VAL A 307 -16.33 -21.41 -3.74
C VAL A 307 -15.57 -22.73 -3.60
N PHE A 308 -14.93 -22.97 -2.44
CA PHE A 308 -14.15 -24.20 -2.23
C PHE A 308 -15.04 -25.44 -2.25
N THR A 309 -16.21 -25.41 -1.59
CA THR A 309 -17.20 -26.49 -1.62
C THR A 309 -17.55 -26.86 -3.05
N THR A 310 -17.93 -25.87 -3.86
CA THR A 310 -18.32 -26.08 -5.26
C THR A 310 -17.18 -26.65 -6.09
N ARG A 311 -15.97 -26.10 -5.95
CA ARG A 311 -14.80 -26.53 -6.74
C ARG A 311 -14.32 -27.92 -6.34
N ILE A 312 -14.31 -28.24 -5.04
CA ILE A 312 -13.93 -29.56 -4.55
C ILE A 312 -14.94 -30.61 -5.00
N LEU A 313 -16.25 -30.36 -4.89
CA LEU A 313 -17.28 -31.29 -5.36
C LEU A 313 -17.23 -31.50 -6.88
N ASN A 314 -16.87 -30.48 -7.65
CA ASN A 314 -16.66 -30.63 -9.10
C ASN A 314 -15.43 -31.52 -9.42
N ALA A 315 -14.33 -31.36 -8.69
CA ALA A 315 -13.12 -32.16 -8.87
C ALA A 315 -13.25 -33.59 -8.30
N PHE A 316 -13.99 -33.75 -7.21
CA PHE A 316 -14.17 -34.99 -6.47
C PHE A 316 -15.66 -35.25 -6.14
N PRO A 317 -16.50 -35.61 -7.12
CA PRO A 317 -17.96 -35.70 -6.94
C PRO A 317 -18.47 -36.71 -5.90
N ASN A 318 -17.63 -37.65 -5.49
CA ASN A 318 -17.98 -38.71 -4.55
C ASN A 318 -17.30 -38.54 -3.18
N ILE A 319 -16.69 -37.39 -2.89
CA ILE A 319 -16.13 -37.13 -1.56
C ILE A 319 -17.24 -37.21 -0.49
N PRO A 320 -17.05 -37.93 0.62
CA PRO A 320 -18.02 -37.94 1.70
C PRO A 320 -18.22 -36.52 2.26
N GLN A 321 -19.48 -36.13 2.48
CA GLN A 321 -19.80 -34.77 2.97
C GLN A 321 -19.11 -34.47 4.31
N GLN A 322 -18.99 -35.47 5.19
CA GLN A 322 -18.31 -35.32 6.47
C GLN A 322 -16.83 -34.93 6.30
N ASP A 323 -16.15 -35.52 5.33
CA ASP A 323 -14.72 -35.24 5.07
C ASP A 323 -14.57 -33.83 4.48
N LEU A 324 -15.50 -33.42 3.61
CA LEU A 324 -15.54 -32.06 3.05
C LEU A 324 -15.81 -31.01 4.13
N ASP A 325 -16.79 -31.25 5.00
CA ASP A 325 -17.14 -30.34 6.10
C ASP A 325 -15.99 -30.21 7.10
N ALA A 326 -15.30 -31.31 7.41
CA ALA A 326 -14.11 -31.30 8.26
C ALA A 326 -12.98 -30.50 7.60
N PHE A 327 -12.70 -30.74 6.32
CA PHE A 327 -11.66 -30.02 5.59
C PHE A 327 -11.92 -28.51 5.54
N LEU A 328 -13.17 -28.09 5.39
CA LEU A 328 -13.58 -26.69 5.23
C LEU A 328 -14.00 -25.99 6.54
N VAL A 329 -13.80 -26.61 7.71
CA VAL A 329 -14.30 -26.07 8.99
C VAL A 329 -13.83 -24.63 9.27
N ASN A 330 -12.61 -24.27 8.88
CA ASN A 330 -12.04 -22.94 9.09
C ASN A 330 -12.37 -21.93 7.98
N THR A 331 -13.19 -22.29 7.01
CA THR A 331 -13.61 -21.38 5.91
C THR A 331 -14.90 -20.62 6.21
N ASN A 332 -15.53 -20.89 7.36
CA ASN A 332 -16.76 -20.20 7.75
C ASN A 332 -16.49 -18.70 8.02
N PRO A 333 -17.26 -17.78 7.42
CA PRO A 333 -17.17 -16.37 7.75
C PRO A 333 -17.92 -16.04 9.06
N PRO A 334 -17.51 -14.99 9.80
CA PRO A 334 -16.26 -14.26 9.62
C PRO A 334 -15.06 -14.99 10.25
N GLY A 335 -13.85 -14.63 9.83
CA GLY A 335 -12.60 -14.99 10.52
C GLY A 335 -12.31 -14.01 11.66
N TYR A 336 -11.83 -14.52 12.79
CA TYR A 336 -11.51 -13.75 13.99
C TYR A 336 -10.00 -13.80 14.28
N PHE A 337 -9.43 -12.66 14.68
CA PHE A 337 -7.98 -12.48 14.86
C PHE A 337 -7.66 -11.78 16.18
N ASP A 338 -6.46 -12.05 16.69
CA ASP A 338 -5.76 -11.22 17.66
C ASP A 338 -4.35 -10.87 17.14
N LYS A 339 -3.54 -10.21 17.97
CA LYS A 339 -2.14 -9.90 17.69
C LYS A 339 -1.27 -11.10 17.29
N ASN A 340 -1.67 -12.33 17.62
CA ASN A 340 -0.92 -13.56 17.32
C ASN A 340 -1.38 -14.22 16.01
N GLY A 341 -2.54 -13.85 15.47
CA GLY A 341 -3.06 -14.34 14.20
C GLY A 341 -4.50 -14.84 14.30
N PHE A 342 -4.83 -15.82 13.45
CA PHE A 342 -6.18 -16.39 13.39
C PHE A 342 -6.55 -17.15 14.68
N LEU A 343 -7.78 -16.95 15.14
CA LEU A 343 -8.35 -17.60 16.32
C LEU A 343 -9.43 -18.63 15.96
N SER A 344 -10.42 -18.20 15.17
CA SER A 344 -11.60 -19.01 14.84
C SER A 344 -12.30 -18.48 13.60
N ALA A 345 -13.17 -19.31 13.03
CA ALA A 345 -13.99 -19.02 11.86
C ALA A 345 -15.47 -19.28 12.20
N GLY A 346 -16.35 -18.33 11.90
CA GLY A 346 -17.80 -18.41 12.12
C GLY A 346 -18.28 -18.43 13.57
N VAL A 347 -17.39 -18.61 14.54
CA VAL A 347 -17.71 -18.62 15.97
C VAL A 347 -16.89 -17.55 16.68
N SER A 348 -17.58 -16.55 17.20
CA SER A 348 -16.96 -15.42 17.89
C SER A 348 -16.23 -15.83 19.18
N PRO A 349 -14.99 -15.34 19.40
CA PRO A 349 -14.26 -15.52 20.66
C PRO A 349 -14.86 -14.77 21.86
N GLY A 350 -15.67 -13.72 21.65
CA GLY A 350 -16.20 -12.92 22.75
C GLY A 350 -16.86 -11.61 22.33
N GLU A 351 -17.32 -10.85 23.32
CA GLU A 351 -18.09 -9.61 23.12
C GLU A 351 -17.33 -8.53 22.34
N SER A 352 -16.03 -8.35 22.60
CA SER A 352 -15.18 -7.40 21.85
C SER A 352 -15.07 -7.72 20.36
N TRP A 353 -15.19 -8.99 19.96
CA TRP A 353 -15.23 -9.35 18.54
C TRP A 353 -16.64 -9.23 17.94
N ASN A 354 -17.70 -9.33 18.75
CA ASN A 354 -19.08 -9.20 18.28
C ASN A 354 -19.39 -7.78 17.79
N SER A 355 -18.83 -6.76 18.44
CA SER A 355 -18.96 -5.37 18.00
C SER A 355 -18.33 -5.19 16.62
N LEU A 356 -17.11 -5.66 16.41
CA LEU A 356 -16.42 -5.62 15.12
C LEU A 356 -17.13 -6.45 14.05
N ALA A 357 -17.63 -7.64 14.40
CA ALA A 357 -18.40 -8.49 13.49
C ALA A 357 -19.69 -7.83 13.01
N SER A 358 -20.34 -7.01 13.87
CA SER A 358 -21.52 -6.25 13.50
C SER A 358 -21.17 -5.12 12.53
N ARG A 359 -20.03 -4.43 12.75
CA ARG A 359 -19.58 -3.33 11.87
C ARG A 359 -19.32 -3.80 10.44
N ILE A 360 -18.66 -4.94 10.26
CA ILE A 360 -18.31 -5.41 8.91
C ILE A 360 -19.53 -5.82 8.07
N GLN A 361 -20.72 -5.99 8.67
CA GLN A 361 -21.95 -6.26 7.92
C GLN A 361 -22.42 -5.04 7.11
N ASP A 362 -22.03 -3.84 7.52
CA ASP A 362 -22.36 -2.58 6.82
C ASP A 362 -21.32 -2.22 5.75
N LEU A 363 -20.27 -3.05 5.58
CA LEU A 363 -19.20 -2.84 4.61
C LEU A 363 -19.41 -3.70 3.37
N ALA A 364 -19.05 -3.17 2.20
CA ALA A 364 -19.06 -3.90 0.94
C ALA A 364 -17.70 -3.78 0.24
N PRO A 365 -17.12 -4.87 -0.28
CA PRO A 365 -15.91 -4.81 -1.11
C PRO A 365 -16.13 -4.00 -2.39
N TYR A 366 -15.05 -3.52 -2.99
CA TYR A 366 -15.11 -2.95 -4.34
C TYR A 366 -15.50 -3.98 -5.40
N ASN A 367 -16.18 -3.51 -6.45
CA ASN A 367 -16.56 -4.30 -7.63
C ASN A 367 -15.34 -5.04 -8.23
N PRO A 368 -15.44 -6.36 -8.49
CA PRO A 368 -14.35 -7.14 -9.08
C PRO A 368 -13.96 -6.68 -10.49
N LEU A 369 -14.93 -6.36 -11.35
CA LEU A 369 -14.68 -5.92 -12.71
C LEU A 369 -14.03 -4.54 -12.74
N GLU A 370 -14.49 -3.59 -11.92
CA GLU A 370 -13.86 -2.27 -11.82
C GLU A 370 -12.41 -2.38 -11.32
N THR A 371 -12.17 -3.23 -10.31
CA THR A 371 -10.81 -3.47 -9.80
C THR A 371 -9.93 -4.11 -10.88
N THR A 372 -10.48 -5.02 -11.68
CA THR A 372 -9.79 -5.62 -12.83
C THR A 372 -9.46 -4.59 -13.90
N ASN A 373 -10.31 -3.59 -14.09
CA ASN A 373 -10.14 -2.50 -15.06
C ASN A 373 -9.44 -1.26 -14.47
N LEU A 374 -9.02 -1.30 -13.20
CA LEU A 374 -8.39 -0.16 -12.53
C LEU A 374 -7.14 0.31 -13.28
N GLU A 375 -7.17 1.57 -13.71
CA GLU A 375 -6.05 2.28 -14.32
C GLU A 375 -5.71 3.49 -13.46
N ILE A 376 -4.41 3.74 -13.31
CA ILE A 376 -3.90 4.90 -12.58
C ILE A 376 -3.13 5.73 -13.60
N VAL A 377 -3.46 7.01 -13.68
CA VAL A 377 -2.81 7.96 -14.57
C VAL A 377 -2.37 9.17 -13.77
N PHE A 378 -1.23 9.74 -14.16
CA PHE A 378 -0.87 11.08 -13.74
C PHE A 378 -1.82 12.11 -14.37
N LYS A 379 -1.86 13.31 -13.78
CA LYS A 379 -2.56 14.47 -14.35
C LYS A 379 -2.08 14.81 -15.76
#